data_AF-A0A1B8GF60-F1
#
_entry.id   AF-A0A1B8GF60-F1
#
_cell.length_a   1.000
_cell.length_b   1.000
_cell.length_c   1.000
_cell.angle_alpha   90.00
_cell.angle_beta   90.00
_cell.angle_gamma   90.00
#
_symmetry.space_group_name_H-M   'P 1'
#
loop_
_entity.id
_entity.type
_entity.pdbx_description
1 polymer ?
#
loop_
_entity_poly.entity_id
_entity_poly.type
_entity_poly.pdbx_seq_one_letter_code
_entity_poly.pdbx_strand_id
1 'polypeptide(L)'
;MYGLYPSSAPGATSYYGVLKITDIQHADGSPIKVQKTLNIAFKAPVAIIGNQDFNLTLDPWVEITPTTTNNEIDPSTFDVAAKLPFPKPYTINDRFAIDISFGGDITEDTKRYIESIVITQDSE
;
A
#
# COMPACT_ATOMS: atom_id res chain seq x y z
N MET A 1 -7.59 -7.61 -12.66
CA MET A 1 -7.28 -6.17 -12.80
C MET A 1 -8.04 -5.48 -11.68
N TYR A 2 -7.34 -4.94 -10.67
CA TYR A 2 -7.96 -4.33 -9.49
C TYR A 2 -8.27 -2.86 -9.79
N GLY A 3 -9.42 -2.36 -9.34
CA GLY A 3 -9.73 -0.92 -9.38
C GLY A 3 -9.02 -0.23 -8.22
N LEU A 4 -8.09 0.69 -8.49
CA LEU A 4 -7.45 1.51 -7.47
C LEU A 4 -7.93 2.95 -7.66
N TYR A 5 -8.46 3.58 -6.61
CA TYR A 5 -8.71 5.03 -6.54
C TYR A 5 -7.70 5.69 -5.59
N PRO A 6 -6.42 5.83 -5.99
CA PRO A 6 -5.46 6.51 -5.14
C PRO A 6 -5.76 8.01 -5.14
N SER A 7 -5.87 8.57 -3.94
CA SER A 7 -5.97 10.01 -3.71
C SER A 7 -4.86 10.45 -2.76
N SER A 8 -4.31 11.64 -2.99
CA SER A 8 -3.44 12.28 -2.01
C SER A 8 -4.27 12.69 -0.79
N ALA A 9 -3.83 12.29 0.41
CA ALA A 9 -4.53 12.67 1.64
C ALA A 9 -4.47 14.20 1.86
N PRO A 10 -5.50 14.83 2.47
CA PRO A 10 -5.44 16.23 2.88
C PRO A 10 -4.29 16.42 3.89
N GLY A 11 -3.27 17.19 3.53
CA GLY A 11 -2.08 17.42 4.37
C GLY A 11 -0.74 17.03 3.72
N ALA A 12 -0.74 16.56 2.47
CA ALA A 12 0.49 16.41 1.71
C ALA A 12 1.23 17.76 1.62
N THR A 13 2.46 17.80 2.14
CA THR A 13 3.36 18.95 2.01
C THR A 13 4.51 18.54 1.09
N SER A 14 5.31 19.49 0.63
CA SER A 14 6.56 19.21 -0.13
C SER A 14 7.58 18.34 0.63
N TYR A 15 7.29 17.98 1.89
CA TYR A 15 8.15 17.18 2.74
C TYR A 15 7.53 15.83 3.13
N TYR A 16 6.21 15.65 2.98
CA TYR A 16 5.49 14.45 3.43
C TYR A 16 4.34 14.10 2.50
N GLY A 17 4.40 12.91 1.92
CA GLY A 17 3.34 12.31 1.11
C GLY A 17 2.67 11.16 1.84
N VAL A 18 1.39 10.93 1.52
CA VAL A 18 0.63 9.74 1.95
C VAL A 18 -0.06 9.13 0.74
N LEU A 19 0.24 7.87 0.46
CA LEU A 19 -0.53 7.05 -0.48
C LEU A 19 -1.61 6.31 0.30
N LYS A 20 -2.87 6.63 0.01
CA LYS A 20 -4.02 5.95 0.59
C LYS A 20 -4.58 4.92 -0.37
N ILE A 21 -4.71 3.68 0.09
CA ILE A 21 -5.28 2.55 -0.65
C ILE A 21 -6.53 2.08 0.10
N THR A 22 -7.66 2.09 -0.59
CA THR A 22 -8.99 1.67 -0.10
C THR A 22 -9.75 0.96 -1.21
N ASP A 23 -10.90 0.36 -0.88
CA ASP A 23 -11.81 -0.28 -1.85
C ASP A 23 -11.12 -1.39 -2.69
N ILE A 24 -10.28 -2.19 -2.03
CA ILE A 24 -9.53 -3.26 -2.69
C ILE A 24 -10.47 -4.47 -2.90
N GLN A 25 -10.84 -4.71 -4.16
CA GLN A 25 -11.75 -5.77 -4.56
C GLN A 25 -11.41 -6.33 -5.94
N HIS A 26 -11.84 -7.55 -6.22
CA HIS A 26 -11.73 -8.12 -7.57
C HIS A 26 -12.55 -7.29 -8.57
N ALA A 27 -12.21 -7.40 -9.87
CA ALA A 27 -12.88 -6.64 -10.94
C ALA A 27 -14.40 -6.86 -11.01
N ASP A 28 -14.85 -8.02 -10.56
CA ASP A 28 -16.27 -8.42 -10.49
C ASP A 28 -16.97 -7.92 -9.21
N GLY A 29 -16.28 -7.16 -8.37
CA GLY A 29 -16.77 -6.66 -7.08
C GLY A 29 -16.73 -7.70 -5.95
N SER A 30 -16.20 -8.91 -6.18
CA SER A 30 -16.06 -9.89 -5.11
C SER A 30 -14.95 -9.50 -4.13
N PRO A 31 -15.13 -9.76 -2.82
CA PRO A 31 -14.15 -9.40 -1.81
C PRO A 31 -12.90 -10.27 -1.93
N ILE A 32 -11.74 -9.67 -1.64
CA ILE A 32 -10.47 -10.37 -1.58
C ILE A 32 -10.37 -11.16 -0.28
N LYS A 33 -10.00 -12.44 -0.40
CA LYS A 33 -9.61 -13.29 0.73
C LYS A 33 -8.10 -13.41 0.77
N VAL A 34 -7.50 -13.00 1.88
CA VAL A 34 -6.08 -13.14 2.16
C VAL A 34 -5.90 -14.32 3.11
N GLN A 35 -5.15 -15.34 2.71
CA GLN A 35 -4.94 -16.52 3.56
C GLN A 35 -3.74 -16.35 4.49
N LYS A 36 -2.65 -15.78 3.97
CA LYS A 36 -1.42 -15.55 4.72
C LYS A 36 -0.83 -14.16 4.48
N THR A 37 -0.83 -13.67 3.25
CA THR A 37 -0.05 -12.48 2.89
C THR A 37 -0.73 -11.65 1.81
N LEU A 38 -0.85 -10.35 2.07
CA LEU A 38 -1.09 -9.35 1.03
C LEU A 38 0.25 -8.72 0.65
N ASN A 39 0.61 -8.76 -0.63
CA ASN A 39 1.83 -8.17 -1.14
C ASN A 39 1.49 -6.92 -1.95
N ILE A 40 2.31 -5.88 -1.78
CA ILE A 40 2.13 -4.59 -2.44
C ILE A 40 3.47 -4.20 -3.06
N ALA A 41 3.48 -4.03 -4.37
CA ALA A 41 4.62 -3.46 -5.08
C ALA A 41 4.25 -2.04 -5.53
N PHE A 42 5.14 -1.07 -5.30
CA PHE A 42 4.91 0.33 -5.66
C PHE A 42 6.24 1.08 -5.76
N LYS A 43 6.20 2.26 -6.38
CA LYS A 43 7.32 3.20 -6.40
C LYS A 43 7.18 4.21 -5.27
N ALA A 44 8.29 4.62 -4.69
CA ALA A 44 8.35 5.67 -3.68
C ALA A 44 9.54 6.62 -3.93
N PRO A 45 9.45 7.90 -3.54
CA PRO A 45 10.56 8.84 -3.68
C PRO A 45 11.72 8.57 -2.70
N VAL A 46 11.44 7.82 -1.63
CA VAL A 46 12.38 7.45 -0.58
C VAL A 46 12.18 6.00 -0.18
N ALA A 47 13.18 5.40 0.48
CA ALA A 47 13.05 4.07 1.04
C ALA A 47 11.94 4.03 2.12
N ILE A 48 11.18 2.94 2.12
CA ILE A 48 10.03 2.72 3.03
C ILE A 48 10.40 1.71 4.10
N ILE A 49 10.05 2.04 5.34
CA ILE A 49 10.22 1.23 6.54
C ILE A 49 8.86 0.65 6.94
N GLY A 50 8.66 -0.64 6.66
CA GLY A 50 7.36 -1.31 6.77
C GLY A 50 6.58 -1.07 8.07
N ASN A 51 7.22 -1.12 9.24
CA ASN A 51 6.52 -0.95 10.53
C ASN A 51 6.38 0.51 11.00
N GLN A 52 6.94 1.48 10.29
CA GLN A 52 6.87 2.91 10.63
C GLN A 52 5.99 3.68 9.65
N ASP A 53 6.08 3.31 8.38
CA ASP A 53 5.46 4.05 7.28
C ASP A 53 4.08 3.52 6.90
N PHE A 54 3.73 2.31 7.32
CA PHE A 54 2.39 1.74 7.10
C PHE A 54 1.49 1.97 8.30
N ASN A 55 0.32 2.55 8.03
CA ASN A 55 -0.79 2.58 8.96
C ASN A 55 -1.96 1.79 8.36
N LEU A 56 -2.44 0.78 9.09
CA LEU A 56 -3.47 -0.14 8.64
C LEU A 56 -4.75 0.08 9.43
N THR A 57 -5.86 0.25 8.73
CA THR A 57 -7.20 0.22 9.31
C THR A 57 -7.86 -1.10 8.95
N LEU A 58 -8.23 -1.90 9.95
CA LEU A 58 -8.90 -3.19 9.78
C LEU A 58 -10.06 -3.32 10.77
N ASP A 59 -11.14 -4.00 10.37
CA ASP A 59 -12.24 -4.39 11.24
C ASP A 59 -12.75 -5.78 10.82
N PRO A 60 -12.57 -6.85 11.62
CA PRO A 60 -11.99 -6.83 12.97
C PRO A 60 -10.52 -6.43 12.99
N TRP A 61 -10.09 -5.79 14.09
CA TRP A 61 -8.68 -5.44 14.26
C TRP A 61 -7.80 -6.69 14.33
N VAL A 62 -6.69 -6.65 13.61
CA VAL A 62 -5.67 -7.70 13.58
C VAL A 62 -4.29 -7.04 13.61
N GLU A 63 -3.40 -7.55 14.45
CA GLU A 63 -2.01 -7.12 14.48
C GLU A 63 -1.27 -7.65 13.25
N ILE A 64 -0.77 -6.74 12.43
CA ILE A 64 0.01 -7.01 11.22
C ILE A 64 1.26 -6.15 11.28
N THR A 65 2.42 -6.76 11.10
CA THR A 65 3.71 -6.07 11.03
C THR A 65 4.22 -6.12 9.60
N PRO A 66 4.06 -5.04 8.81
CA PRO A 66 4.52 -5.02 7.44
C PRO A 66 6.05 -5.08 7.37
N THR A 67 6.56 -5.78 6.36
CA THR A 67 7.98 -5.77 6.01
C THR A 67 8.17 -5.24 4.60
N THR A 68 9.31 -4.59 4.36
CA THR A 68 9.62 -3.96 3.08
C THR A 68 11.01 -4.33 2.59
N THR A 69 11.14 -4.51 1.29
CA THR A 69 12.42 -4.48 0.58
C THR A 69 12.41 -3.27 -0.34
N ASN A 70 13.48 -2.49 -0.32
CA ASN A 70 13.65 -1.30 -1.14
C ASN A 70 14.78 -1.53 -2.14
N ASN A 71 14.55 -1.22 -3.41
CA ASN A 71 15.56 -1.21 -4.45
C ASN A 71 15.61 0.18 -5.10
N GLU A 72 16.70 0.91 -4.88
CA GLU A 72 16.91 2.22 -5.51
C GLU A 72 17.11 2.05 -7.02
N ILE A 73 16.30 2.75 -7.81
CA ILE A 73 16.39 2.75 -9.28
C ILE A 73 17.17 3.98 -9.74
N ASP A 74 16.87 5.12 -9.13
CA ASP A 74 17.50 6.43 -9.35
C ASP A 74 17.40 7.25 -8.05
N PRO A 75 18.12 8.40 -7.94
CA PRO A 75 18.17 9.20 -6.71
C PRO A 75 16.82 9.71 -6.17
N SER A 76 15.75 9.59 -6.95
CA SER A 76 14.40 10.06 -6.63
C SER A 76 13.37 8.92 -6.63
N THR A 77 13.80 7.66 -6.77
CA THR A 77 12.88 6.54 -6.98
C THR A 77 13.39 5.22 -6.44
N PHE A 78 12.57 4.60 -5.60
CA PHE A 78 12.72 3.24 -5.11
C PHE A 78 11.59 2.38 -5.66
N ASP A 79 11.92 1.17 -6.13
CA ASP A 79 10.94 0.08 -6.22
C ASP A 79 10.84 -0.56 -4.83
N VAL A 80 9.62 -0.58 -4.29
CA VAL A 80 9.31 -1.10 -2.96
C VAL A 80 8.46 -2.35 -3.10
N ALA A 81 8.89 -3.42 -2.43
CA ALA A 81 8.09 -4.62 -2.24
C ALA A 81 7.72 -4.75 -0.77
N ALA A 82 6.45 -4.54 -0.46
CA ALA A 82 5.89 -4.66 0.89
C ALA A 82 5.12 -5.97 1.04
N LYS A 83 5.19 -6.55 2.24
CA LYS A 83 4.49 -7.77 2.62
C LYS A 83 3.75 -7.55 3.92
N LEU A 84 2.44 -7.77 3.91
CA LEU A 84 1.56 -7.67 5.07
C LEU A 84 1.16 -9.10 5.49
N PRO A 85 1.79 -9.66 6.54
CA PRO A 85 1.47 -11.00 7.02
C PRO A 85 0.21 -10.98 7.88
N PHE A 86 -0.79 -11.76 7.49
CA PHE A 86 -2.00 -11.97 8.27
C PHE A 86 -1.85 -13.23 9.15
N PRO A 87 -2.06 -13.13 10.48
CA PRO A 87 -1.94 -14.27 11.38
C PRO A 87 -3.06 -15.32 11.21
N LYS A 88 -4.17 -14.93 10.61
CA LYS A 88 -5.33 -15.78 10.27
C LYS A 88 -5.92 -15.30 8.94
N PRO A 89 -6.65 -16.14 8.20
CA PRO A 89 -7.35 -15.71 7.00
C PRO A 89 -8.22 -14.48 7.26
N TYR A 90 -8.16 -13.51 6.35
CA TYR A 90 -8.86 -12.24 6.45
C TYR A 90 -9.57 -11.91 5.15
N THR A 91 -10.84 -11.53 5.24
CA THR A 91 -11.62 -11.05 4.09
C THR A 91 -11.61 -9.54 4.11
N ILE A 92 -11.06 -8.91 3.06
CA ILE A 92 -11.05 -7.47 2.90
C ILE A 92 -12.50 -6.95 2.80
N ASN A 93 -12.79 -5.87 3.52
CA ASN A 93 -14.08 -5.18 3.54
C ASN A 93 -13.93 -3.67 3.32
N ASP A 94 -15.04 -2.95 3.38
CA ASP A 94 -15.12 -1.50 3.17
C ASP A 94 -14.34 -0.66 4.19
N ARG A 95 -14.01 -1.23 5.36
CA ARG A 95 -13.19 -0.58 6.39
C ARG A 95 -11.70 -0.82 6.23
N PHE A 96 -11.30 -1.73 5.35
CA PHE A 96 -9.89 -2.01 5.11
C PHE A 96 -9.23 -0.84 4.38
N ALA A 97 -8.22 -0.24 5.02
CA ALA A 97 -7.43 0.83 4.44
C ALA A 97 -5.95 0.67 4.76
N ILE A 98 -5.11 1.10 3.82
CA ILE A 98 -3.66 1.15 3.97
C ILE A 98 -3.22 2.58 3.64
N ASP A 99 -2.64 3.25 4.63
CA ASP A 99 -1.96 4.52 4.43
C ASP A 99 -0.44 4.27 4.47
N ILE A 100 0.25 4.65 3.41
CA ILE A 100 1.71 4.56 3.30
C ILE A 100 2.27 5.97 3.33
N SER A 101 2.93 6.33 4.43
CA SER A 101 3.52 7.65 4.67
C SER A 101 4.99 7.66 4.29
N PHE A 102 5.48 8.75 3.70
CA PHE A 102 6.90 8.88 3.39
C PHE A 102 7.35 10.33 3.32
N GLY A 103 8.63 10.56 3.65
CA GLY A 103 9.27 11.87 3.62
C GLY A 103 9.74 12.29 2.23
N GLY A 104 8.82 12.50 1.29
CA GLY A 104 9.14 12.92 -0.06
C GLY A 104 7.98 13.60 -0.79
N ASP A 105 8.31 14.50 -1.71
CA ASP A 105 7.34 15.19 -2.56
C ASP A 105 6.93 14.30 -3.73
N ILE A 106 5.63 14.13 -3.92
CA ILE A 106 5.04 13.40 -5.05
C ILE A 106 4.10 14.27 -5.88
N THR A 107 4.00 15.57 -5.55
CA THR A 107 3.03 16.48 -6.18
C THR A 107 3.39 16.81 -7.63
N GLU A 108 4.67 16.75 -7.98
CA GLU A 108 5.14 17.03 -9.34
C GLU A 108 5.01 15.82 -10.30
N ASP A 109 4.96 14.59 -9.77
CA ASP A 109 4.84 13.36 -10.57
C ASP A 109 3.97 12.30 -9.88
N THR A 110 2.78 12.71 -9.44
CA THR A 110 1.88 11.83 -8.68
C THR A 110 1.51 10.57 -9.48
N LYS A 111 1.40 10.72 -10.80
CA LYS A 111 1.03 9.63 -11.72
C LYS A 111 2.04 8.47 -11.67
N ARG A 112 3.36 8.76 -11.67
CA ARG A 112 4.41 7.74 -11.58
C ARG A 112 4.27 6.84 -10.36
N TYR A 113 3.92 7.41 -9.21
CA TYR A 113 3.79 6.66 -7.96
C TYR A 113 2.44 5.91 -7.91
N ILE A 114 1.36 6.57 -8.29
CA ILE A 114 0.01 6.02 -8.28
C ILE A 114 -0.15 4.82 -9.23
N GLU A 115 0.26 4.96 -10.49
CA GLU A 115 0.06 3.92 -11.51
C GLU A 115 1.00 2.73 -11.33
N SER A 116 1.99 2.85 -10.43
CA SER A 116 2.94 1.77 -10.13
C SER A 116 2.40 0.73 -9.14
N ILE A 117 1.28 1.01 -8.48
CA ILE A 117 0.76 0.17 -7.40
C ILE A 117 0.21 -1.14 -7.97
N VAL A 118 0.79 -2.25 -7.51
CA VAL A 118 0.34 -3.61 -7.80
C VAL A 118 0.07 -4.33 -6.49
N ILE A 119 -1.13 -4.87 -6.35
CA ILE A 119 -1.56 -5.62 -5.17
C ILE A 119 -1.79 -7.07 -5.57
N THR A 120 -1.21 -8.00 -4.81
CA THR A 120 -1.45 -9.43 -4.97
C THR A 120 -1.70 -10.06 -3.61
N GLN A 121 -2.52 -11.11 -3.57
CA GLN A 121 -2.69 -11.96 -2.39
C GLN A 121 -2.06 -13.32 -2.65
N ASP A 122 -1.77 -14.05 -1.58
CA ASP A 122 -1.41 -15.46 -1.72
C ASP A 122 -2.60 -16.27 -2.28
N SER A 123 -2.29 -17.20 -3.18
CA SER A 123 -3.26 -18.19 -3.64
C SER A 123 -3.45 -19.25 -2.55
N GLU A 124 -4.71 -19.63 -2.32
CA GLU A 124 -5.10 -20.75 -1.45
C GLU A 124 -4.28 -22.04 -1.71
#